data_AF-A0A6B1FI48-F1
#
_entry.id   AF-A0A6B1FI48-F1
#
_cell.length_a   1.000
_cell.length_b   1.000
_cell.length_c   1.000
_cell.angle_alpha   90.00
_cell.angle_beta   90.00
_cell.angle_gamma   90.00
#
_symmetry.space_group_name_H-M   'P 1'
#
loop_
_entity.id
_entity.type
_entity.pdbx_description
1 polymer ?
#
loop_
_entity_poly.entity_id
_entity_poly.type
_entity_poly.pdbx_seq_one_letter_code
_entity_poly.pdbx_strand_id
1 'polypeptide(L)' 'MLVPVRCFTCGNLIADKMSAYKRELKAGRESREILDSLGLHRYCCRRMLLTTVETIHQVIPFYEAMHKRNEETRREII' A
#
# COMPACT_ATOMS: atom_id res chain seq x y z
N MET A 1 -1.45 3.79 5.45
CA MET A 1 0.00 3.63 5.21
C MET A 1 0.22 2.79 3.96
N LEU A 2 1.38 2.93 3.32
CA LEU A 2 1.72 2.23 2.09
C LEU A 2 2.31 0.84 2.38
N VAL A 3 2.41 0.02 1.33
CA VAL A 3 3.02 -1.31 1.37
C VAL A 3 4.52 -1.20 1.68
N PRO A 4 5.10 -2.13 2.47
CA PRO A 4 6.53 -2.13 2.72
C PRO A 4 7.33 -2.31 1.42
N VAL A 5 8.42 -1.54 1.28
CA VAL A 5 9.30 -1.62 0.10
C VAL A 5 9.95 -3.00 -0.01
N ARG A 6 10.41 -3.55 1.12
CA ARG A 6 11.03 -4.86 1.24
C ARG A 6 10.32 -5.72 2.27
N CYS A 7 10.41 -7.04 2.14
CA CYS A 7 9.92 -7.97 3.15
C CYS A 7 10.72 -7.86 4.45
N PHE A 8 10.03 -7.81 5.59
CA PHE A 8 10.63 -7.70 6.92
C PHE A 8 11.53 -8.88 7.31
N THR A 9 11.37 -10.05 6.70
CA THR A 9 12.17 -11.24 7.02
C THR A 9 13.23 -11.52 5.97
N CYS A 10 12.83 -11.61 4.69
CA CYS A 10 13.73 -12.04 3.61
C CYS A 10 14.49 -10.86 2.97
N GLY A 11 14.09 -9.62 3.21
CA GLY A 11 14.66 -8.43 2.55
C GLY A 11 14.34 -8.32 1.06
N ASN A 12 13.60 -9.28 0.48
CA ASN A 12 13.24 -9.27 -0.94
C ASN A 12 12.35 -8.06 -1.29
N LEU A 13 12.42 -7.59 -2.52
CA LEU A 13 11.61 -6.47 -3.03
C LEU A 13 10.13 -6.89 -3.16
N ILE A 14 9.23 -6.07 -2.63
CA ILE A 14 7.77 -6.36 -2.58
C ILE A 14 6.93 -5.25 -3.22
N ALA A 15 7.30 -3.98 -3.01
CA ALA A 15 6.45 -2.86 -3.43
C ALA A 15 6.24 -2.77 -4.96
N ASP A 16 7.20 -3.25 -5.75
CA ASP A 16 7.10 -3.35 -7.21
C ASP A 16 5.95 -4.27 -7.66
N LYS A 17 5.67 -5.32 -6.89
CA LYS A 17 4.69 -6.36 -7.23
C LYS A 17 3.27 -6.06 -6.78
N MET A 18 3.07 -5.11 -5.87
CA MET A 18 1.75 -4.86 -5.27
C MET A 18 0.70 -4.38 -6.30
N SER A 19 1.12 -3.53 -7.24
CA SER A 19 0.23 -3.00 -8.28
C SER A 19 -0.30 -4.11 -9.19
N ALA A 20 0.57 -5.01 -9.63
CA ALA A 20 0.22 -6.19 -10.40
C ALA A 20 -0.68 -7.14 -9.58
N TYR A 21 -0.32 -7.43 -8.33
CA TYR A 21 -1.12 -8.28 -7.43
C TYR A 21 -2.57 -7.79 -7.30
N LYS A 22 -2.78 -6.49 -7.07
CA LYS A 22 -4.11 -5.89 -6.97
C LYS A 22 -4.90 -5.93 -8.28
N ARG A 23 -4.24 -5.75 -9.42
CA ARG A 23 -4.89 -5.79 -10.73
C ARG A 23 -5.43 -7.19 -11.00
N GLU A 24 -4.61 -8.22 -10.78
CA GLU A 24 -5.03 -9.61 -11.00
C GLU A 24 -6.09 -10.07 -9.98
N LEU A 25 -6.00 -9.61 -8.72
CA LEU A 25 -7.05 -9.83 -7.72
C LEU A 25 -8.39 -9.24 -8.15
N LYS A 26 -8.39 -8.00 -8.67
CA LYS A 26 -9.60 -7.35 -9.19
C LYS A 26 -10.16 -8.06 -10.43
N ALA A 27 -9.31 -8.72 -11.20
CA ALA A 27 -9.72 -9.57 -12.32
C ALA A 27 -10.32 -10.92 -11.88
N GLY A 28 -10.35 -11.22 -10.58
CA GLY A 28 -10.96 -12.43 -10.03
C GLY A 28 -10.05 -13.67 -10.05
N ARG A 29 -8.74 -13.51 -10.27
CA ARG A 29 -7.80 -14.63 -10.15
C ARG A 29 -7.57 -15.00 -8.68
N GLU A 30 -7.24 -16.27 -8.45
CA GLU A 30 -6.97 -16.79 -7.11
C GLU A 30 -5.62 -16.28 -6.58
N SER A 31 -5.57 -15.97 -5.28
CA SER A 31 -4.40 -15.32 -4.66
C SER A 31 -3.13 -16.16 -4.80
N ARG A 32 -3.22 -17.49 -4.69
CA ARG A 32 -2.08 -18.39 -4.80
C ARG A 32 -1.42 -18.30 -6.17
N GLU A 33 -2.21 -18.41 -7.24
CA GLU A 33 -1.72 -18.38 -8.62
C GLU A 33 -1.05 -17.05 -8.95
N ILE A 34 -1.61 -15.95 -8.46
CA ILE A 34 -1.02 -14.62 -8.66
C ILE A 34 0.35 -14.55 -7.96
N LEU A 35 0.45 -14.99 -6.71
CA LEU A 35 1.71 -14.99 -5.96
C LEU A 35 2.77 -15.90 -6.59
N ASP A 36 2.35 -17.01 -7.20
CA ASP A 36 3.22 -17.91 -7.94
C ASP A 36 3.73 -17.24 -9.24
N SER A 37 2.85 -16.58 -9.99
CA SER A 37 3.23 -15.83 -11.21
C SER A 37 4.18 -14.65 -10.94
N LEU A 38 4.08 -14.05 -9.74
CA LEU A 38 4.96 -12.97 -9.28
C LEU A 38 6.32 -13.47 -8.74
N GLY A 39 6.58 -14.78 -8.78
CA GLY A 39 7.85 -15.39 -8.36
C GLY A 39 8.08 -15.33 -6.84
N LEU A 40 7.02 -15.26 -6.04
CA LEU A 40 7.13 -15.17 -4.58
C LEU A 40 7.04 -16.56 -3.94
N HIS A 41 8.13 -17.33 -3.93
CA HIS A 41 8.08 -18.70 -3.40
C HIS A 41 8.03 -18.79 -1.86
N ARG A 42 8.70 -17.88 -1.15
CA ARG A 42 8.80 -17.92 0.32
C ARG A 42 7.55 -17.36 1.00
N TYR A 43 7.05 -18.06 2.01
CA TYR A 43 5.87 -17.66 2.79
C TYR A 43 6.03 -16.27 3.43
N CYS A 44 7.23 -15.92 3.89
CA CYS A 44 7.49 -14.63 4.54
C CYS A 44 7.29 -13.44 3.58
N CYS A 45 7.69 -13.61 2.32
CA CYS A 45 7.52 -12.60 1.29
C CYS A 45 6.03 -12.56 0.81
N ARG A 46 5.32 -13.72 0.78
CA ARG A 46 3.87 -13.80 0.47
C ARG A 46 2.98 -13.12 1.52
N ARG A 47 3.29 -13.30 2.81
CA ARG A 47 2.58 -12.67 3.94
C ARG A 47 2.44 -11.16 3.75
N MET A 48 3.49 -10.52 3.23
CA MET A 48 3.51 -9.08 3.01
C MET A 48 2.39 -8.64 2.07
N LEU A 49 2.17 -9.32 0.94
CA LEU A 49 1.11 -8.93 0.01
C LEU A 49 -0.28 -9.34 0.49
N LEU A 50 -0.42 -10.52 1.11
CA LEU A 50 -1.71 -11.04 1.58
C LEU A 50 -2.35 -10.20 2.69
N THR A 51 -1.53 -9.66 3.61
CA THR A 51 -2.03 -8.99 4.82
C THR A 51 -1.94 -7.46 4.77
N THR A 52 -1.31 -6.90 3.74
CA THR A 52 -1.14 -5.45 3.65
C THR A 52 -2.45 -4.75 3.27
N VAL A 53 -2.83 -3.76 4.07
CA VAL A 53 -3.94 -2.86 3.79
C VAL A 53 -3.40 -1.44 3.62
N GLU A 54 -3.77 -0.80 2.51
CA GLU A 54 -3.39 0.59 2.24
C GLU A 54 -4.35 1.58 2.88
N THR A 55 -4.10 1.94 4.15
CA THR A 55 -4.92 2.94 4.85
C THR A 55 -4.58 4.39 4.46
N ILE A 56 -3.62 4.60 3.54
CA ILE A 56 -3.15 5.96 3.20
C ILE A 56 -4.27 6.79 2.55
N HIS A 57 -5.11 6.15 1.74
CA HIS A 57 -6.23 6.82 1.06
C HIS A 57 -7.28 7.37 2.02
N GLN A 58 -7.40 6.81 3.23
CA GLN A 58 -8.31 7.30 4.26
C GLN A 58 -7.74 8.50 5.02
N VAL A 59 -6.41 8.59 5.08
CA VAL A 59 -5.70 9.56 5.91
C VAL A 59 -5.40 10.86 5.14
N ILE A 60 -5.16 10.78 3.83
CA ILE A 60 -4.87 11.94 2.97
C ILE A 60 -5.93 13.06 3.09
N PRO A 61 -7.25 12.79 2.97
CA PRO A 61 -8.27 13.84 3.00
C PRO A 61 -8.28 14.61 4.33
N PHE A 62 -7.95 13.93 5.43
CA PHE A 62 -7.86 14.55 6.76
C PHE A 62 -6.73 15.58 6.82
N TYR A 63 -5.54 15.21 6.33
CA TYR A 63 -4.40 16.13 6.30
C TYR A 63 -4.62 17.30 5.34
N GLU A 64 -5.26 17.08 4.19
CA GLU A 64 -5.63 18.14 3.25
C GLU A 64 -6.60 19.16 3.89
N ALA A 65 -7.61 18.68 4.63
CA ALA A 65 -8.55 19.55 5.33
C ALA A 65 -7.86 20.37 6.43
N MET A 66 -6.99 19.74 7.22
CA MET A 66 -6.22 20.42 8.27
C MET A 66 -5.27 21.47 7.68
N HIS A 67 -4.63 21.17 6.55
CA HIS A 67 -3.73 22.11 5.87
C HIS A 67 -4.48 23.36 5.39
N LYS A 68 -5.63 23.19 4.73
CA LYS A 68 -6.49 24.31 4.30
C LYS A 68 -6.90 25.20 5.47
N ARG A 69 -7.33 24.59 6.57
CA ARG A 69 -7.75 25.33 7.77
C ARG A 69 -6.61 26.15 8.38
N ASN A 70 -5.41 25.58 8.43
CA ASN A 70 -4.22 26.29 8.93
C ASN A 70 -3.86 27.48 8.04
N GLU A 71 -4.01 27.36 6.72
CA GLU A 71 -3.79 28.47 5.80
C GLU A 71 -4.83 29.58 5.96
N GLU A 72 -6.10 29.22 6.15
CA GLU A 72 -7.19 30.17 6.46
C GLU A 72 -6.90 30.95 7.75
N THR A 73 -6.62 30.25 8.85
CA THR A 73 -6.28 30.89 10.13
C THR A 73 -5.03 31.77 10.02
N ARG A 74 -4.00 31.35 9.26
CA ARG A 74 -2.80 32.18 9.04
C ARG A 74 -3.11 33.45 8.26
N ARG A 75 -4.07 33.42 7.33
CA ARG A 75 -4.54 34.61 6.59
C ARG A 75 -5.37 35.54 7.47
N GLU A 76 -6.13 35.01 8.42
CA GLU A 76 -6.92 35.83 9.35
C GLU A 76 -6.07 36.57 10.40
N ILE A 77 -4.86 36.08 10.67
CA ILE A 77 -3.94 36.66 11.66
C ILE A 77 -3.10 37.81 11.07
N ILE A 78 -3.02 37.95 9.74
CA ILE A 78 -2.30 39.02 9.01
C ILE A 78 -3.29 40.11 8.61
#